data_AF-A0ABD2N3C3-F1
#
_entry.id   AF-A0ABD2N3C3-F1
#
_cell.length_a   1.000
_cell.length_b   1.000
_cell.length_c   1.000
_cell.angle_alpha   90.00
_cell.angle_beta   90.00
_cell.angle_gamma   90.00
#
_symmetry.space_group_name_H-M   'P 1'
#
loop_
_entity.id
_entity.type
_entity.pdbx_description
1 polymer ?
#
loop_
_entity_poly.entity_id
_entity_poly.type
_entity_poly.pdbx_seq_one_letter_code
_entity_poly.pdbx_strand_id
1 'polypeptide(L)'
;MEVRQKTAETRNLIRYKKKQSFESFCGNISFTSSHRAWEIVKKFSAGTPIRFQNPSDQCCLNILDTLSLPAPTEREHAINEIASEVFTYREMDISINSKKESAPGLDNMGYIFFKKLPPSAKYLLLDFINMLLNQVNLPSLLITSDYTYT
;
A
#
# COMPACT_ATOMS: atom_id res chain seq x y z
N MET A 1 15.21 -23.10 -11.47
CA MET A 1 16.55 -22.64 -11.91
C MET A 1 16.47 -21.36 -12.74
N GLU A 2 15.51 -21.26 -13.66
CA GLU A 2 15.33 -20.14 -14.60
C GLU A 2 15.21 -18.74 -13.96
N VAL A 3 14.48 -18.60 -12.84
CA VAL A 3 14.34 -17.30 -12.13
C VAL A 3 15.68 -16.76 -11.62
N ARG A 4 16.57 -17.65 -11.15
CA ARG A 4 17.90 -17.24 -10.66
C ARG A 4 18.79 -16.77 -11.79
N GLN A 5 18.69 -17.40 -12.96
CA GLN A 5 19.42 -17.01 -14.17
C GLN A 5 18.95 -15.65 -14.70
N LYS A 6 17.63 -15.45 -14.86
CA LYS A 6 17.06 -14.15 -15.25
C LYS A 6 17.44 -13.04 -14.28
N THR A 7 17.43 -13.32 -12.96
CA THR A 7 17.86 -12.35 -11.95
C THR A 7 19.34 -11.97 -12.10
N ALA A 8 20.22 -12.94 -12.41
CA ALA A 8 21.64 -12.69 -12.63
C ALA A 8 21.89 -11.85 -13.90
N GLU A 9 21.19 -12.17 -14.98
CA GLU A 9 21.23 -11.42 -16.24
C GLU A 9 20.77 -9.97 -16.06
N THR A 10 19.64 -9.75 -15.36
CA THR A 10 19.16 -8.40 -15.04
C THR A 10 20.17 -7.63 -14.19
N ARG A 11 20.78 -8.26 -13.19
CA ARG A 11 21.82 -7.62 -12.35
C ARG A 11 23.04 -7.22 -13.17
N ASN A 12 23.47 -8.08 -14.10
CA ASN A 12 24.59 -7.79 -14.98
C ASN A 12 24.27 -6.64 -15.93
N LEU A 13 23.06 -6.61 -16.49
CA LEU A 13 22.59 -5.50 -17.32
C LEU A 13 22.56 -4.18 -16.55
N ILE A 14 22.03 -4.17 -15.32
CA ILE A 14 22.01 -2.98 -14.46
C ILE A 14 23.44 -2.50 -14.17
N ARG A 15 24.35 -3.42 -13.84
CA ARG A 15 25.76 -3.08 -13.58
C ARG A 15 26.42 -2.47 -14.82
N TYR A 16 26.20 -3.07 -15.99
CA TYR A 16 26.72 -2.58 -17.25
C TYR A 16 26.21 -1.17 -17.56
N LYS A 17 24.90 -0.94 -17.46
CA LYS A 17 24.29 0.37 -17.68
C LYS A 17 24.79 1.42 -16.68
N LYS A 18 24.90 1.08 -15.39
CA LYS A 18 25.48 1.97 -14.37
C LYS A 18 26.92 2.36 -14.70
N LYS A 19 27.74 1.41 -15.12
CA LYS A 19 29.13 1.66 -15.54
C LYS A 19 29.18 2.61 -16.74
N GLN A 20 28.40 2.34 -17.78
CA GLN A 20 28.35 3.18 -18.99
C GLN A 20 27.94 4.63 -18.65
N SER A 21 26.88 4.80 -17.84
CA SER A 21 26.45 6.13 -17.40
C SER A 21 27.49 6.85 -16.55
N PHE A 22 28.22 6.12 -15.70
CA PHE A 22 29.30 6.69 -14.89
C PHE A 22 30.49 7.13 -15.76
N GLU A 23 30.88 6.33 -16.76
CA GLU A 23 31.93 6.70 -17.71
C GLU A 23 31.56 7.96 -18.51
N SER A 24 30.33 8.04 -19.02
CA SER A 24 29.84 9.25 -19.70
C SER A 24 29.83 10.47 -18.77
N PHE A 25 29.45 10.28 -17.50
CA PHE A 25 29.48 11.33 -16.49
C PHE A 25 30.90 11.82 -16.19
N CYS A 26 31.86 10.92 -16.01
CA CYS A 26 33.27 11.27 -15.85
C CYS A 26 33.82 12.02 -17.07
N GLY A 27 33.43 11.60 -18.28
CA GLY A 27 33.73 12.32 -19.51
C GLY A 27 33.24 13.77 -19.46
N ASN A 28 31.99 13.99 -19.06
CA ASN A 28 31.40 15.32 -18.94
C ASN A 28 32.08 16.19 -17.85
N ILE A 29 32.46 15.60 -16.71
CA ILE A 29 33.18 16.32 -15.65
C ILE A 29 34.58 16.76 -16.11
N SER A 30 35.25 15.94 -16.93
CA SER A 30 36.62 16.21 -17.39
C SER A 30 36.75 17.52 -18.17
N PHE A 31 35.65 18.02 -18.74
CA PHE A 31 35.59 19.29 -19.46
C PHE A 31 35.12 20.48 -18.60
N THR A 32 34.86 20.27 -17.31
CA THR A 32 34.43 21.34 -16.39
C THR A 32 35.59 21.91 -15.59
N SER A 33 35.47 23.15 -15.09
CA SER A 33 36.48 23.75 -14.22
C SER A 33 36.67 22.93 -12.94
N SER A 34 37.89 22.88 -12.41
CA SER A 34 38.23 22.08 -11.22
C SER A 34 37.34 22.37 -10.02
N HIS A 35 36.93 23.63 -9.84
CA HIS A 35 35.97 24.03 -8.80
C HIS A 35 34.58 23.41 -9.04
N ARG A 36 34.06 23.46 -10.27
CA ARG A 36 32.76 22.88 -10.61
C ARG A 36 32.76 21.36 -10.50
N ALA A 37 33.85 20.71 -10.94
CA ALA A 37 34.05 19.28 -10.78
C ALA A 37 34.02 18.88 -9.30
N TRP A 38 34.73 19.62 -8.43
CA TRP A 38 34.77 19.37 -6.99
C TRP A 38 33.39 19.54 -6.31
N GLU A 39 32.64 20.57 -6.68
CA GLU A 39 31.27 20.78 -6.19
C GLU A 39 30.31 19.65 -6.61
N ILE A 40 30.50 19.09 -7.81
CA ILE A 40 29.73 17.92 -8.26
C ILE A 40 30.12 16.68 -7.44
N VAL A 41 31.42 16.41 -7.26
CA VAL A 41 31.90 15.26 -6.48
C VAL A 41 31.44 15.31 -5.02
N LYS A 42 31.43 16.50 -4.40
CA LYS A 42 30.91 16.69 -3.03
C LYS A 42 29.45 16.26 -2.87
N LYS A 43 28.61 16.44 -3.90
CA LYS A 43 27.21 16.02 -3.87
C LYS A 43 27.03 14.49 -3.87
N PHE A 44 28.05 13.75 -4.31
CA PHE A 44 28.09 12.29 -4.24
C PHE A 44 28.66 11.77 -2.91
N SER A 45 29.61 12.49 -2.31
CA SER A 45 30.30 12.03 -1.09
C SER A 45 29.61 12.42 0.20
N ALA A 46 29.05 13.62 0.26
CA ALA A 46 28.09 13.96 1.29
C ALA A 46 26.77 13.33 0.86
N GLY A 47 26.13 12.54 1.74
CA GLY A 47 24.77 12.07 1.56
C GLY A 47 23.81 13.26 1.52
N THR A 48 23.84 13.99 0.41
CA THR A 48 23.04 15.18 0.19
C THR A 48 21.61 14.71 0.32
N PRO A 49 20.81 15.26 1.25
CA PRO A 49 19.41 14.90 1.31
C PRO A 49 18.84 15.22 -0.07
N ILE A 50 18.44 14.18 -0.79
CA ILE A 50 17.72 14.33 -2.04
C ILE A 50 16.48 15.12 -1.64
N ARG A 51 16.49 16.43 -1.91
CA ARG A 51 15.27 17.21 -1.89
C ARG A 51 14.48 16.68 -3.07
N PHE A 52 13.66 15.67 -2.81
CA PHE A 52 12.58 15.33 -3.71
C PHE A 52 11.78 16.61 -3.86
N GLN A 53 11.94 17.28 -5.00
CA GLN A 53 10.92 18.22 -5.42
C GLN A 53 9.66 17.38 -5.51
N ASN A 54 8.63 17.76 -4.75
CA ASN A 54 7.34 17.12 -4.88
C ASN A 54 6.99 17.16 -6.38
N PRO A 55 6.73 16.01 -7.01
CA PRO A 55 6.27 16.00 -8.38
C PRO A 55 5.06 16.93 -8.46
N SER A 56 4.91 17.64 -9.57
CA SER A 56 3.69 18.43 -9.78
C SER A 56 2.48 17.53 -9.64
N ASP A 57 1.36 18.08 -9.18
CA ASP A 57 0.11 17.31 -9.01
C ASP A 57 -0.26 16.57 -10.29
N GLN A 58 -0.01 17.17 -11.46
CA GLN A 58 -0.21 16.54 -12.75
C GLN A 58 0.68 15.32 -12.99
N CYS A 59 1.93 15.34 -12.53
CA CYS A 59 2.83 14.19 -12.63
C CYS A 59 2.36 13.05 -11.73
N CYS A 60 1.90 13.36 -10.52
CA CYS A 60 1.30 12.39 -9.61
C CYS A 60 0.04 11.75 -10.21
N LEU A 61 -0.84 12.55 -10.81
CA LEU A 61 -2.04 12.07 -11.48
C LEU A 61 -1.72 11.15 -12.66
N ASN A 62 -0.76 11.52 -13.51
CA ASN A 62 -0.37 10.69 -14.65
C ASN A 62 0.25 9.35 -14.20
N ILE A 63 1.04 9.35 -13.12
CA ILE A 63 1.60 8.12 -12.55
C ILE A 63 0.49 7.25 -11.97
N LEU A 64 -0.44 7.85 -11.22
CA LEU A 64 -1.61 7.15 -10.69
C LEU A 64 -2.42 6.52 -11.80
N ASP A 65 -2.69 7.24 -12.89
CA ASP A 65 -3.47 6.75 -14.03
C ASP A 65 -2.75 5.60 -14.76
N THR A 66 -1.41 5.65 -14.83
CA THR A 66 -0.59 4.60 -15.45
C THR A 66 -0.49 3.34 -14.57
N LEU A 67 -0.51 3.50 -13.24
CA LEU A 67 -0.37 2.40 -12.28
C LEU A 67 -1.72 1.82 -11.82
N SER A 68 -2.80 2.58 -11.99
CA SER A 68 -4.15 2.12 -11.71
C SER A 68 -4.56 1.15 -12.79
N LEU A 69 -4.90 -0.08 -12.40
CA LEU A 69 -5.63 -0.97 -13.28
C LEU A 69 -6.94 -0.26 -13.67
N PRO A 70 -7.40 -0.35 -14.94
CA PRO A 70 -8.71 0.16 -15.30
C PRO A 70 -9.72 -0.41 -14.32
N ALA A 71 -10.51 0.47 -13.71
CA ALA A 71 -11.49 0.08 -12.71
C ALA A 71 -12.33 -1.07 -13.29
N PRO A 72 -12.40 -2.25 -12.62
CA PRO A 72 -13.19 -3.34 -13.14
C PRO A 72 -14.63 -2.84 -13.26
N THR A 73 -15.15 -2.79 -14.48
CA THR A 73 -16.51 -2.34 -14.81
C THR A 73 -17.59 -3.30 -14.26
N GLU A 74 -17.20 -4.32 -13.50
CA GLU A 74 -18.06 -5.39 -13.01
C GLU A 74 -17.86 -5.56 -11.50
N ARG A 75 -18.15 -4.53 -10.70
CA ARG A 75 -18.23 -4.67 -9.24
C ARG A 75 -19.59 -5.15 -8.73
N GLU A 76 -20.59 -5.28 -9.60
CA GLU A 76 -21.94 -5.69 -9.19
C GLU A 76 -22.10 -7.21 -9.03
N HIS A 77 -21.16 -8.02 -9.54
CA HIS A 77 -21.30 -9.48 -9.52
C HIS A 77 -20.56 -10.21 -8.40
N ALA A 78 -19.65 -9.55 -7.66
CA ALA A 78 -18.89 -10.22 -6.60
C ALA A 78 -19.59 -10.23 -5.22
N ILE A 79 -20.64 -9.43 -5.02
CA ILE A 79 -21.32 -9.32 -3.72
C ILE A 79 -22.37 -10.43 -3.53
N ASN A 80 -22.92 -10.99 -4.62
CA ASN A 80 -24.01 -11.95 -4.54
C ASN A 80 -23.58 -13.41 -4.31
N GLU A 81 -22.31 -13.78 -4.52
CA GLU A 81 -21.85 -15.17 -4.31
C GLU A 81 -21.29 -15.45 -2.90
N ILE A 82 -21.12 -14.42 -2.06
CA ILE A 82 -20.53 -14.59 -0.71
C ILE A 82 -21.60 -14.73 0.39
N ALA A 83 -22.86 -14.36 0.12
CA ALA A 83 -23.89 -14.21 1.13
C ALA A 83 -24.74 -15.47 1.40
N SER A 84 -24.11 -16.61 1.69
CA SER A 84 -24.86 -17.82 2.09
C SER A 84 -24.31 -18.53 3.33
N GLU A 85 -23.12 -18.17 3.80
CA GLU A 85 -22.51 -18.84 4.95
C GLU A 85 -22.57 -17.98 6.21
N VAL A 86 -23.12 -18.57 7.28
CA VAL A 86 -23.16 -17.99 8.63
C VAL A 86 -21.73 -17.84 9.12
N PHE A 87 -21.33 -16.62 9.49
CA PHE A 87 -20.01 -16.33 10.04
C PHE A 87 -19.82 -17.09 11.36
N THR A 88 -18.73 -17.85 11.48
CA THR A 88 -18.51 -18.70 12.66
C THR A 88 -17.76 -17.96 13.77
N TYR A 89 -17.93 -18.42 15.02
CA TYR A 89 -17.20 -17.87 16.16
C TYR A 89 -15.67 -17.93 15.96
N ARG A 90 -15.17 -19.01 15.37
CA ARG A 90 -13.74 -19.21 15.13
C ARG A 90 -13.20 -18.18 14.15
N GLU A 91 -13.91 -17.90 13.07
CA GLU A 91 -13.53 -16.91 12.07
C GLU A 91 -13.54 -15.49 12.64
N MET A 92 -14.56 -15.18 13.43
CA MET A 92 -14.66 -13.90 14.14
C MET A 92 -13.51 -13.71 15.13
N ASP A 93 -13.21 -14.72 15.96
CA ASP A 93 -12.16 -14.61 16.96
C ASP A 93 -10.76 -14.50 16.32
N ILE A 94 -10.51 -15.22 15.21
CA ILE A 94 -9.28 -15.05 14.43
C ILE A 94 -9.21 -13.64 13.83
N SER A 95 -10.31 -13.11 13.31
CA SER A 95 -10.35 -11.78 12.70
C SER A 95 -10.07 -10.66 13.72
N ILE A 96 -10.64 -10.76 14.93
CA ILE A 96 -10.40 -9.81 16.02
C ILE A 96 -8.94 -9.89 16.51
N ASN A 97 -8.39 -11.09 16.66
CA ASN A 97 -7.06 -11.28 17.24
C ASN A 97 -5.90 -11.07 16.25
N SER A 98 -6.14 -11.24 14.95
CA SER A 98 -5.11 -11.09 13.90
C SER A 98 -4.78 -9.63 13.56
N LYS A 99 -5.69 -8.69 13.84
CA LYS A 99 -5.49 -7.27 13.54
C LYS A 99 -4.55 -6.61 14.55
N LYS A 100 -3.55 -5.88 14.04
CA LYS A 100 -2.77 -4.94 14.86
C LYS A 100 -3.66 -3.76 15.28
N GLU A 101 -3.34 -3.15 16.41
CA GLU A 101 -4.04 -1.93 16.84
C GLU A 101 -3.91 -0.85 15.77
N SER A 102 -5.04 -0.23 15.40
CA SER A 102 -5.10 0.94 14.54
C SER A 102 -5.58 2.14 15.34
N ALA A 103 -5.58 3.32 14.72
CA ALA A 103 -6.30 4.46 15.27
C ALA A 103 -7.78 4.07 15.49
N PRO A 104 -8.39 4.49 16.61
CA PRO A 104 -9.79 4.20 16.90
C PRO A 104 -10.71 4.96 15.94
N GLY A 105 -11.94 4.46 15.79
CA GLY A 105 -12.97 5.10 14.95
C GLY A 105 -13.57 6.36 15.58
N LEU A 106 -14.65 6.86 14.97
CA LEU A 106 -15.43 8.01 15.48
C LEU A 106 -16.03 7.76 16.88
N ASP A 107 -16.22 6.49 17.23
CA ASP A 107 -16.67 6.03 18.55
C ASP A 107 -15.53 5.97 19.59
N ASN A 108 -14.30 6.29 19.18
CA ASN A 108 -13.08 6.22 19.98
C ASN A 108 -12.81 4.81 20.55
N MET A 109 -13.32 3.76 19.91
CA MET A 109 -13.09 2.36 20.31
C MET A 109 -11.94 1.77 19.49
N GLY A 110 -10.90 1.31 20.18
CA GLY A 110 -9.78 0.58 19.58
C GLY A 110 -10.04 -0.93 19.48
N TYR A 111 -9.28 -1.65 18.64
CA TYR A 111 -9.40 -3.10 18.51
C TYR A 111 -9.13 -3.86 19.82
N ILE A 112 -8.35 -3.28 20.73
CA ILE A 112 -8.11 -3.83 22.06
C ILE A 112 -9.39 -4.06 22.88
N PHE A 113 -10.44 -3.25 22.64
CA PHE A 113 -11.74 -3.42 23.30
C PHE A 113 -12.32 -4.79 22.93
N PHE A 114 -12.42 -5.09 21.63
CA PHE A 114 -12.99 -6.34 21.12
C PHE A 114 -12.14 -7.57 21.51
N LYS A 115 -10.81 -7.41 21.57
CA LYS A 115 -9.90 -8.48 22.01
C LYS A 115 -10.15 -8.89 23.46
N LYS A 116 -10.46 -7.92 24.32
CA LYS A 116 -10.67 -8.12 25.77
C LYS A 116 -12.12 -8.44 26.15
N LEU A 117 -13.03 -8.54 25.18
CA LEU A 117 -14.42 -8.91 25.46
C LEU A 117 -14.51 -10.31 26.10
N PRO A 118 -15.39 -10.50 27.09
CA PRO A 118 -15.67 -11.83 27.63
C PRO A 118 -16.32 -12.71 26.54
N PRO A 119 -16.17 -14.04 26.61
CA PRO A 119 -16.71 -14.96 25.61
C PRO A 119 -18.21 -14.76 25.34
N SER A 120 -19.00 -14.51 26.39
CA SER A 120 -20.44 -14.24 26.27
C SER A 120 -20.75 -13.01 25.40
N ALA A 121 -19.97 -11.94 25.54
CA ALA A 121 -20.14 -10.74 24.72
C ALA A 121 -19.68 -10.96 23.27
N LYS A 122 -18.66 -11.80 23.07
CA LYS A 122 -18.25 -12.20 21.72
C LYS A 122 -19.35 -12.99 21.00
N TYR A 123 -20.06 -13.89 21.68
CA TYR A 123 -21.22 -14.58 21.09
C TYR A 123 -22.34 -13.61 20.71
N LEU A 124 -22.67 -12.63 21.56
CA LEU A 124 -23.65 -11.60 21.21
C LEU A 124 -23.23 -10.76 20.00
N LEU A 125 -21.94 -10.43 19.89
CA LEU A 125 -21.40 -9.73 18.73
C LEU A 125 -21.50 -10.58 17.45
N LEU A 126 -21.25 -11.88 17.56
CA LEU A 126 -21.38 -12.82 16.45
C LEU A 126 -22.83 -12.90 15.95
N ASP A 127 -23.78 -13.03 16.87
CA ASP A 127 -25.21 -13.06 16.56
C ASP A 127 -25.64 -11.77 15.87
N PHE A 128 -25.15 -10.63 16.35
CA PHE A 128 -25.42 -9.33 15.73
C PHE A 128 -24.83 -9.22 14.32
N ILE A 129 -23.58 -9.66 14.11
CA ILE A 129 -22.94 -9.67 12.78
C ILE A 129 -23.71 -10.57 11.82
N ASN A 130 -24.04 -11.79 12.23
CA ASN A 130 -24.81 -12.72 11.40
C ASN A 130 -26.22 -12.21 11.11
N MET A 131 -26.86 -11.54 12.06
CA MET A 131 -28.14 -10.87 11.83
C MET A 131 -28.01 -9.79 10.75
N LEU A 132 -26.97 -8.95 10.80
CA LEU A 132 -26.73 -7.91 9.80
C LEU A 132 -26.40 -8.47 8.41
N LEU A 133 -25.57 -9.51 8.35
CA LEU A 133 -25.20 -10.15 7.09
C LEU A 133 -26.38 -10.82 6.39
N ASN A 134 -27.35 -11.32 7.17
CA ASN A 134 -28.59 -11.92 6.66
C ASN A 134 -29.65 -10.86 6.28
N GLN A 135 -29.44 -9.57 6.57
CA GLN A 135 -30.35 -8.51 6.16
C GLN A 135 -30.04 -8.08 4.72
N VAL A 136 -31.06 -8.13 3.85
CA VAL A 136 -30.99 -7.74 2.43
C VAL A 136 -30.59 -6.27 2.23
N ASN A 137 -30.76 -5.42 3.25
CA ASN A 137 -30.43 -4.01 3.22
C ASN A 137 -29.40 -3.68 4.32
N LEU A 138 -28.12 -3.91 4.07
CA LEU A 138 -27.07 -3.36 4.93
C LEU A 138 -27.12 -1.82 4.89
N PRO A 139 -26.99 -1.12 6.03
CA PRO A 139 -26.92 0.33 6.04
C PRO A 139 -25.74 0.78 5.17
N SER A 140 -25.99 1.74 4.27
CA SER A 140 -25.02 2.28 3.31
C SER A 140 -23.71 2.78 3.93
N LEU A 141 -23.73 3.10 5.24
CA LEU A 141 -22.57 3.45 6.06
C LEU A 141 -21.54 2.31 6.24
N LEU A 142 -21.92 1.03 6.09
CA LEU A 142 -21.00 -0.10 6.18
C LEU A 142 -20.28 -0.37 4.85
N ILE A 143 -20.75 0.24 3.75
CA ILE A 143 -20.29 -0.04 2.39
C ILE A 143 -19.21 0.96 1.96
N THR A 144 -19.15 2.15 2.57
CA THR A 144 -18.21 3.20 2.17
C THR A 144 -17.04 3.32 3.14
N SER A 145 -15.89 2.78 2.75
CA SER A 145 -14.59 3.27 3.21
C SER A 145 -14.21 4.57 2.49
N ASP A 146 -15.18 5.46 2.27
CA ASP A 146 -14.93 6.77 1.68
C ASP A 146 -14.75 7.76 2.82
N TYR A 147 -13.56 7.75 3.40
CA TYR A 147 -13.06 8.87 4.19
C TYR A 147 -12.82 10.05 3.22
N THR A 148 -13.88 10.76 2.86
CA THR A 148 -13.76 12.09 2.26
C THR A 148 -13.51 13.08 3.39
N TYR A 149 -12.24 13.41 3.61
CA TYR A 149 -11.89 14.60 4.38
C TYR A 149 -12.34 15.82 3.58
N THR A 150 -13.22 16.62 4.18
CA THR A 150 -13.45 18.04 3.82
C THR A 150 -12.66 18.91 4.77
#